data_AF-A0A836KY02-F1
#
_entry.id   AF-A0A836KY02-F1
#
_cell.length_a   1.000
_cell.length_b   1.000
_cell.length_c   1.000
_cell.angle_alpha   90.00
_cell.angle_beta   90.00
_cell.angle_gamma   90.00
#
_symmetry.space_group_name_H-M   'P 1'
#
loop_
_entity.id
_entity.type
_entity.pdbx_description
1 polymer ?
#
loop_
_entity_poly.entity_id
_entity_poly.type
_entity_poly.pdbx_seq_one_letter_code
_entity_poly.pdbx_strand_id
1 'polypeptide(L)'
;MLKSSALLLRRGKPRPRAGMFPEKYRRVPALLKPQQGGQQYFSEFLIRSANDALEAQQQRQQQEGYDLASRAGGARAARILDGVDAVANRGIHGGEASGMHLRLPQADIAGVLQRSRAETIEAELKQLVAQDGFVSQRGFNERMWYEQEHRRLRSLGEGAVTSPGKGEAAAEASASMEEEATEGRALPERILGDDYFQSKFGYSLLKGQSADVSAAADSISTYAQLDLWGEMPKYNRDTVFLYLVSRRRNTYAVAYDYEGKRLLPTYTAGNRGLKGGDRGFRGDGSTDNGHQVTSMYLNDLLPKIREARAASGRPLGRGEKIELVVRVMGFYNGRQGAVRAVQDRSTDFCVRFLEDVTPFPLNGPKMPRGVFR
;
A
#
# COMPACT_ATOMS: atom_id res chain seq x y z
N MET A 1 0.80 38.71 61.65
CA MET A 1 2.09 38.20 61.13
C MET A 1 2.15 38.37 59.61
N LEU A 2 2.89 39.42 59.21
CA LEU A 2 3.57 39.65 57.93
C LEU A 2 2.96 39.05 56.64
N LYS A 3 2.06 39.81 55.99
CA LYS A 3 1.83 39.72 54.54
C LYS A 3 2.57 40.87 53.85
N SER A 4 3.90 40.84 53.92
CA SER A 4 4.74 41.68 53.08
C SER A 4 4.80 41.08 51.67
N SER A 5 4.37 41.88 50.71
CA SER A 5 4.35 41.61 49.29
C SER A 5 5.75 41.28 48.76
N ALA A 6 6.03 40.00 48.56
CA ALA A 6 7.11 39.56 47.69
C ALA A 6 6.74 39.83 46.21
N LEU A 7 6.70 41.11 45.83
CA LEU A 7 6.81 41.54 44.43
C LEU A 7 8.26 41.31 43.98
N LEU A 8 8.65 40.04 43.87
CA LEU A 8 9.85 39.64 43.16
C LEU A 8 9.63 39.98 41.68
N LEU A 9 10.14 41.15 41.31
CA LEU A 9 10.34 41.58 39.95
C LEU A 9 10.94 40.43 39.13
N ARG A 10 10.15 39.90 38.19
CA ARG A 10 10.52 38.85 37.20
C ARG A 10 11.54 39.37 36.17
N ARG A 11 12.55 40.14 36.58
CA ARG A 11 13.47 40.81 35.65
C ARG A 11 14.52 39.81 35.15
N GLY A 12 14.60 39.64 33.83
CA GLY A 12 15.65 38.88 33.14
C GLY A 12 15.41 37.39 32.85
N LYS A 13 14.27 36.80 33.27
CA LYS A 13 13.96 35.38 32.98
C LYS A 13 12.83 35.23 31.96
N PRO A 14 12.89 34.23 31.05
CA PRO A 14 11.78 33.92 30.15
C PRO A 14 10.47 33.71 30.91
N ARG A 15 9.37 34.22 30.36
CA ARG A 15 8.04 34.06 30.96
C ARG A 15 7.69 32.57 31.07
N PRO A 16 7.09 32.10 32.19
CA PRO A 16 6.57 30.74 32.28
C PRO A 16 5.58 30.44 31.14
N ARG A 17 5.60 29.19 30.65
CA ARG A 17 4.60 28.70 29.66
C ARG A 17 3.18 28.88 30.21
N ALA A 18 2.19 29.06 29.34
CA ALA A 18 0.82 29.42 29.75
C ALA A 18 0.22 28.44 30.79
N GLY A 19 0.48 27.13 30.67
CA GLY A 19 0.02 26.11 31.62
C GLY A 19 0.73 26.09 32.98
N MET A 20 1.79 26.89 33.17
CA MET A 20 2.43 27.09 34.48
C MET A 20 1.66 28.07 35.35
N PHE A 21 0.67 28.77 34.80
CA PHE A 21 -0.22 29.63 35.56
C PHE A 21 -1.46 28.83 35.96
N PRO A 22 -2.03 29.08 37.16
CA PRO A 22 -3.31 28.49 37.52
C PRO A 22 -4.37 28.85 36.47
N GLU A 23 -5.29 27.93 36.22
CA GLU A 23 -6.31 28.03 35.16
C GLU A 23 -6.99 29.42 35.17
N LYS A 24 -6.97 30.10 34.01
CA LYS A 24 -7.39 31.51 33.88
C LYS A 24 -8.82 31.70 34.35
N TYR A 25 -9.70 30.74 34.03
CA TYR A 25 -11.10 30.75 34.41
C TYR A 25 -11.39 29.77 35.56
N ARG A 26 -10.43 29.49 36.45
CA ARG A 26 -10.62 28.54 37.56
C ARG A 26 -11.75 28.91 38.52
N ARG A 27 -12.08 30.21 38.61
CA ARG A 27 -13.17 30.73 39.44
C ARG A 27 -14.53 30.72 38.73
N VAL A 28 -14.57 30.33 37.46
CA VAL A 28 -15.81 30.26 36.67
C VAL A 28 -16.34 28.82 36.77
N PRO A 29 -17.54 28.61 37.32
CA PRO A 29 -18.22 27.31 37.32
C PRO A 29 -18.28 26.67 35.93
N ALA A 30 -18.20 25.34 35.87
CA ALA A 30 -18.20 24.60 34.59
C ALA A 30 -19.47 24.85 33.75
N LEU A 31 -20.62 25.07 34.40
CA LEU A 31 -21.91 25.38 33.74
C LEU A 31 -21.89 26.69 32.92
N LEU A 32 -20.93 27.58 33.17
CA LEU A 32 -20.81 28.85 32.46
C LEU A 32 -19.79 28.80 31.30
N LYS A 33 -19.09 27.68 31.09
CA LYS A 33 -18.03 27.55 30.09
C LYS A 33 -18.00 26.18 29.39
N PRO A 34 -18.67 26.03 28.23
CA PRO A 34 -19.61 26.98 27.62
C PRO A 34 -20.97 26.96 28.33
N GLN A 35 -21.71 28.08 28.27
CA GLN A 35 -23.12 28.08 28.65
C GLN A 35 -23.89 27.16 27.70
N GLN A 36 -24.60 26.17 28.24
CA GLN A 36 -25.46 25.26 27.49
C GLN A 36 -26.82 25.92 27.18
N GLY A 37 -26.78 27.06 26.48
CA GLY A 37 -27.97 27.73 25.96
C GLY A 37 -28.66 26.92 24.86
N GLY A 38 -29.93 27.24 24.56
CA GLY A 38 -30.70 26.54 23.53
C GLY A 38 -31.52 25.35 24.04
N GLN A 39 -31.66 25.17 25.36
CA GLN A 39 -32.49 24.12 25.96
C GLN A 39 -33.96 24.16 25.49
N GLN A 40 -34.45 25.34 25.11
CA GLN A 40 -35.80 25.52 24.55
C GLN A 40 -36.06 24.73 23.26
N TYR A 41 -35.02 24.39 22.49
CA TYR A 41 -35.14 23.61 21.26
C TYR A 41 -34.99 22.10 21.49
N PHE A 42 -34.61 21.66 22.69
CA PHE A 42 -34.33 20.25 22.94
C PHE A 42 -35.55 19.35 22.73
N SER A 43 -36.71 19.76 23.24
CA SER A 43 -37.96 19.03 23.04
C SER A 43 -38.38 19.00 21.57
N GLU A 44 -38.20 20.10 20.85
CA GLU A 44 -38.47 20.20 19.41
C GLU A 44 -37.59 19.24 18.61
N PHE A 45 -36.28 19.19 18.88
CA PHE A 45 -35.38 18.24 18.20
C PHE A 45 -35.68 16.80 18.55
N LEU A 46 -36.08 16.51 19.79
CA LEU A 46 -36.47 15.16 20.19
C LEU A 46 -37.70 14.69 19.42
N ILE A 47 -38.74 15.52 19.35
CA ILE A 47 -39.97 15.23 18.58
C ILE A 47 -39.65 15.10 17.10
N ARG A 48 -38.83 16.01 16.55
CA ARG A 48 -38.39 15.95 15.16
C ARG A 48 -37.64 14.65 14.85
N SER A 49 -36.71 14.23 15.71
CA SER A 49 -35.99 12.96 15.53
C SER A 49 -36.91 11.73 15.57
N ALA A 50 -37.94 11.76 16.41
CA ALA A 50 -38.95 10.71 16.47
C ALA A 50 -39.81 10.68 15.19
N ASN A 51 -40.20 11.86 14.70
CA ASN A 51 -40.93 11.99 13.44
C ASN A 51 -40.08 11.54 12.25
N ASP A 52 -38.82 11.98 12.16
CA ASP A 52 -37.88 11.57 11.12
C ASP A 52 -37.66 10.04 11.13
N ALA A 53 -37.60 9.42 12.31
CA ALA A 53 -37.48 7.96 12.44
C ALA A 53 -38.74 7.23 11.95
N LEU A 54 -39.93 7.76 12.24
CA LEU A 54 -41.21 7.22 11.75
C LEU A 54 -41.36 7.40 10.24
N GLU A 55 -41.00 8.57 9.70
CA GLU A 55 -40.99 8.82 8.26
C GLU A 55 -40.02 7.88 7.54
N ALA A 56 -38.81 7.69 8.07
CA ALA A 56 -37.84 6.74 7.54
C ALA A 56 -38.36 5.29 7.59
N GLN A 57 -39.10 4.92 8.65
CA GLN A 57 -39.73 3.61 8.76
C GLN A 57 -40.87 3.44 7.74
N GLN A 58 -41.71 4.46 7.55
CA GLN A 58 -42.78 4.45 6.55
C GLN A 58 -42.22 4.40 5.12
N GLN A 59 -41.14 5.12 4.83
CA GLN A 59 -40.45 5.05 3.53
C GLN A 59 -39.92 3.65 3.24
N ARG A 60 -39.34 2.97 4.24
CA ARG A 60 -38.91 1.56 4.09
C ARG A 60 -40.09 0.63 3.79
N GLN A 61 -41.20 0.77 4.51
CA GLN A 61 -42.41 -0.03 4.26
C GLN A 61 -43.02 0.24 2.87
N GLN A 62 -43.00 1.49 2.41
CA GLN A 62 -43.47 1.84 1.07
C GLN A 62 -42.53 1.33 -0.03
N GLN A 63 -41.21 1.34 0.17
CA GLN A 63 -40.25 0.74 -0.76
C GLN A 63 -40.39 -0.78 -0.85
N GLU A 64 -40.53 -1.48 0.28
CA GLU A 64 -40.79 -2.92 0.30
C GLU A 64 -42.10 -3.27 -0.42
N GLY A 65 -43.16 -2.46 -0.23
CA GLY A 65 -44.43 -2.61 -0.95
C GLY A 65 -44.33 -2.34 -2.47
N TYR A 66 -43.48 -1.40 -2.89
CA TYR A 66 -43.25 -1.10 -4.31
C TYR A 66 -42.39 -2.17 -5.02
N ASP A 67 -41.41 -2.77 -4.34
CA ASP A 67 -40.59 -3.86 -4.90
C ASP A 67 -41.40 -5.16 -5.09
N LEU A 68 -42.34 -5.46 -4.18
CA LEU A 68 -43.30 -6.55 -4.33
C LEU A 68 -44.30 -6.31 -5.48
N ALA A 69 -44.75 -5.06 -5.66
CA ALA A 69 -45.64 -4.68 -6.76
C ALA A 69 -44.93 -4.65 -8.13
N SER A 70 -43.67 -4.20 -8.20
CA SER A 70 -42.88 -4.19 -9.45
C SER A 70 -42.48 -5.59 -9.91
N ARG A 71 -42.21 -6.52 -9.00
CA ARG A 71 -41.90 -7.92 -9.37
C ARG A 71 -43.12 -8.70 -9.86
N ALA A 72 -44.33 -8.28 -9.46
CA ALA A 72 -45.59 -8.82 -9.99
C ALA A 72 -46.01 -8.20 -11.34
N GLY A 73 -45.34 -7.13 -11.78
CA GLY A 73 -45.67 -6.37 -13.00
C GLY A 73 -44.76 -6.65 -14.21
N GLY A 74 -44.04 -7.77 -14.25
CA GLY A 74 -43.16 -8.16 -15.36
C GLY A 74 -43.66 -9.40 -16.09
N ALA A 75 -44.26 -9.21 -17.26
CA ALA A 75 -44.76 -10.29 -18.12
C ALA A 75 -43.63 -11.19 -18.65
N ARG A 76 -43.43 -12.37 -18.04
CA ARG A 76 -42.96 -13.61 -18.71
C ARG A 76 -42.95 -14.79 -17.75
N ALA A 77 -43.89 -15.72 -17.93
CA ALA A 77 -43.68 -17.17 -17.90
C ALA A 77 -45.04 -17.87 -17.74
N ALA A 78 -45.74 -18.02 -18.88
CA ALA A 78 -46.65 -19.14 -19.02
C ALA A 78 -45.84 -20.45 -19.01
N ARG A 79 -46.45 -21.48 -18.41
CA ARG A 79 -46.08 -22.91 -18.38
C ARG A 79 -44.96 -23.29 -17.40
N ILE A 80 -45.32 -24.08 -16.39
CA ILE A 80 -45.15 -25.55 -16.36
C ILE A 80 -45.82 -26.10 -15.08
N LEU A 81 -46.81 -26.97 -15.31
CA LEU A 81 -47.24 -28.21 -14.61
C LEU A 81 -47.20 -28.26 -13.07
N ASP A 82 -48.35 -28.46 -12.41
CA ASP A 82 -49.03 -29.76 -12.17
C ASP A 82 -48.37 -30.53 -11.01
N GLY A 83 -49.13 -30.75 -9.93
CA GLY A 83 -48.61 -31.36 -8.71
C GLY A 83 -49.45 -31.04 -7.47
N VAL A 84 -50.47 -31.85 -7.26
CA VAL A 84 -51.45 -31.86 -6.17
C VAL A 84 -50.76 -32.04 -4.81
N ASP A 85 -50.87 -31.05 -3.91
CA ASP A 85 -51.36 -31.22 -2.52
C ASP A 85 -51.17 -29.94 -1.66
N ALA A 86 -52.03 -29.80 -0.65
CA ALA A 86 -52.07 -28.74 0.38
C ALA A 86 -52.89 -27.46 0.08
N VAL A 87 -54.18 -27.66 -0.26
CA VAL A 87 -55.25 -26.74 0.13
C VAL A 87 -55.50 -26.87 1.64
N ALA A 88 -54.75 -26.11 2.46
CA ALA A 88 -55.12 -25.82 3.86
C ALA A 88 -54.25 -24.69 4.44
N ASN A 89 -54.34 -23.48 3.86
CA ASN A 89 -54.28 -22.20 4.59
C ASN A 89 -54.22 -21.04 3.60
N ARG A 90 -55.36 -20.77 2.97
CA ARG A 90 -55.66 -19.45 2.40
C ARG A 90 -56.70 -18.79 3.31
N GLY A 91 -56.21 -18.18 4.38
CA GLY A 91 -56.94 -17.24 5.25
C GLY A 91 -56.11 -15.96 5.32
N ILE A 92 -56.40 -14.96 4.49
CA ILE A 92 -57.19 -13.77 4.83
C ILE A 92 -56.37 -12.72 5.62
N HIS A 93 -56.04 -11.64 4.90
CA HIS A 93 -55.68 -10.29 5.33
C HIS A 93 -54.40 -10.03 6.12
N GLY A 94 -53.45 -9.40 5.43
CA GLY A 94 -52.92 -8.06 5.76
C GLY A 94 -52.33 -7.88 7.15
N GLY A 95 -51.01 -8.02 7.25
CA GLY A 95 -50.28 -7.79 8.49
C GLY A 95 -48.77 -7.87 8.32
N GLU A 96 -48.22 -7.17 7.32
CA GLU A 96 -46.80 -6.84 7.35
C GLU A 96 -46.58 -5.76 8.41
N ALA A 97 -46.14 -6.16 9.60
CA ALA A 97 -45.28 -5.41 10.53
C ALA A 97 -45.40 -5.95 11.97
N SER A 98 -44.77 -7.09 12.23
CA SER A 98 -44.30 -7.45 13.56
C SER A 98 -43.30 -8.59 13.39
N GLY A 99 -42.04 -8.36 13.76
CA GLY A 99 -41.03 -9.42 13.83
C GLY A 99 -41.36 -10.53 14.84
N MET A 100 -42.52 -10.47 15.49
CA MET A 100 -43.04 -11.53 16.36
C MET A 100 -43.81 -12.55 15.53
N HIS A 101 -43.08 -13.35 14.75
CA HIS A 101 -43.62 -14.59 14.20
C HIS A 101 -43.74 -15.59 15.36
N LEU A 102 -44.94 -15.75 15.91
CA LEU A 102 -45.21 -16.75 16.94
C LEU A 102 -44.98 -18.14 16.35
N ARG A 103 -43.86 -18.79 16.68
CA ARG A 103 -43.55 -20.17 16.30
C ARG A 103 -43.84 -21.09 17.48
N LEU A 104 -44.79 -22.01 17.30
CA LEU A 104 -45.02 -23.10 18.25
C LEU A 104 -43.92 -24.15 18.07
N PRO A 105 -43.26 -24.61 19.14
CA PRO A 105 -42.21 -25.64 19.03
C PRO A 105 -42.74 -26.97 18.49
N GLN A 106 -44.04 -27.27 18.69
CA GLN A 106 -44.69 -28.47 18.14
C GLN A 106 -44.86 -28.41 16.61
N ALA A 107 -44.76 -27.24 15.99
CA ALA A 107 -44.83 -27.10 14.54
C ALA A 107 -43.52 -27.51 13.83
N ASP A 108 -42.40 -27.63 14.56
CA ASP A 108 -41.07 -27.97 14.02
C ASP A 108 -40.64 -29.42 14.30
N ILE A 109 -41.60 -30.32 14.56
CA ILE A 109 -41.31 -31.74 14.81
C ILE A 109 -40.62 -32.38 13.60
N ALA A 110 -41.00 -32.00 12.39
CA ALA A 110 -40.37 -32.49 11.17
C ALA A 110 -38.89 -32.11 11.07
N GLY A 111 -38.52 -30.88 11.47
CA GLY A 111 -37.13 -30.43 11.49
C GLY A 111 -36.28 -31.15 12.54
N VAL A 112 -36.86 -31.43 13.72
CA VAL A 112 -36.19 -32.23 14.76
C VAL A 112 -35.99 -33.67 14.30
N LEU A 113 -37.01 -34.30 13.70
CA LEU A 113 -36.89 -35.67 13.17
C LEU A 113 -35.90 -35.76 12.01
N GLN A 114 -35.77 -34.71 11.20
CA GLN A 114 -34.79 -34.65 10.13
C GLN A 114 -33.35 -34.65 10.67
N ARG A 115 -33.08 -33.91 11.76
CA ARG A 115 -31.75 -33.87 12.41
C ARG A 115 -31.39 -35.18 13.12
N SER A 116 -32.38 -35.95 13.55
CA SER A 116 -32.18 -37.26 14.18
C SER A 116 -31.86 -38.39 13.19
N ARG A 117 -31.81 -38.11 11.88
CA ARG A 117 -31.44 -39.12 10.87
C ARG A 117 -29.94 -39.41 10.92
N ALA A 118 -29.57 -40.64 10.58
CA ALA A 118 -28.16 -41.05 10.56
C ALA A 118 -27.30 -40.20 9.61
N GLU A 119 -27.84 -39.83 8.45
CA GLU A 119 -27.14 -39.01 7.44
C GLU A 119 -26.79 -37.61 7.95
N THR A 120 -27.71 -36.97 8.68
CA THR A 120 -27.48 -35.63 9.26
C THR A 120 -26.50 -35.69 10.41
N ILE A 121 -26.58 -36.71 11.25
CA ILE A 121 -25.63 -36.95 12.33
C ILE A 121 -24.23 -37.20 11.75
N GLU A 122 -24.10 -37.98 10.68
CA GLU A 122 -22.82 -38.23 10.02
C GLU A 122 -22.23 -36.94 9.43
N ALA A 123 -23.07 -36.08 8.82
CA ALA A 123 -22.64 -34.78 8.30
C ALA A 123 -22.17 -33.84 9.43
N GLU A 124 -22.89 -33.80 10.55
CA GLU A 124 -22.51 -33.02 11.74
C GLU A 124 -21.21 -33.52 12.36
N LEU A 125 -21.02 -34.85 12.45
CA LEU A 125 -19.77 -35.45 12.93
C LEU A 125 -18.60 -35.11 12.00
N LYS A 126 -18.78 -35.16 10.68
CA LYS A 126 -17.76 -34.73 9.71
C LYS A 126 -17.40 -33.25 9.88
N GLN A 127 -18.39 -32.39 10.07
CA GLN A 127 -18.16 -30.96 10.29
C GLN A 127 -17.43 -30.71 11.61
N LEU A 128 -17.80 -31.43 12.68
CA LEU A 128 -17.16 -31.33 13.98
C LEU A 128 -15.68 -31.73 13.89
N VAL A 129 -15.38 -32.88 13.29
CA VAL A 129 -14.00 -33.36 13.12
C VAL A 129 -13.16 -32.36 12.30
N ALA A 130 -13.74 -31.73 11.29
CA ALA A 130 -13.06 -30.69 10.51
C ALA A 130 -12.77 -29.42 11.32
N GLN A 131 -13.62 -29.09 12.31
CA GLN A 131 -13.48 -27.91 13.17
C GLN A 131 -12.65 -28.16 14.44
N ASP A 132 -12.51 -29.41 14.86
CA ASP A 132 -11.75 -29.84 16.05
C ASP A 132 -10.22 -29.86 15.82
N GLY A 133 -9.76 -29.58 14.60
CA GLY A 133 -8.35 -29.32 14.31
C GLY A 133 -7.83 -28.10 15.09
N PHE A 134 -6.51 -28.03 15.33
CA PHE A 134 -5.90 -26.89 16.00
C PHE A 134 -6.17 -25.57 15.23
N VAL A 135 -7.05 -24.73 15.77
CA VAL A 135 -7.39 -23.43 15.19
C VAL A 135 -6.45 -22.37 15.76
N SER A 136 -5.51 -21.87 14.95
CA SER A 136 -4.60 -20.78 15.33
C SER A 136 -5.29 -19.40 15.41
N GLN A 137 -6.55 -19.31 14.97
CA GLN A 137 -7.32 -18.07 14.92
C GLN A 137 -8.33 -18.00 16.07
N ARG A 138 -8.11 -17.08 17.02
CA ARG A 138 -9.02 -16.86 18.17
C ARG A 138 -10.26 -16.03 17.85
N GLY A 139 -10.24 -15.23 16.79
CA GLY A 139 -11.32 -14.33 16.43
C GLY A 139 -11.18 -13.78 15.02
N PHE A 140 -12.12 -12.94 14.61
CA PHE A 140 -12.07 -12.32 13.30
C PHE A 140 -10.80 -11.47 13.16
N ASN A 141 -10.04 -11.70 12.10
CA ASN A 141 -8.85 -10.95 11.75
C ASN A 141 -8.99 -10.46 10.31
N GLU A 142 -9.12 -9.14 10.16
CA GLU A 142 -9.34 -8.47 8.88
C GLU A 142 -8.27 -8.80 7.84
N ARG A 143 -7.00 -8.86 8.26
CA ARG A 143 -5.88 -9.16 7.34
C ARG A 143 -5.96 -10.57 6.80
N MET A 144 -6.26 -11.54 7.67
CA MET A 144 -6.40 -12.94 7.26
C MET A 144 -7.57 -13.12 6.30
N TRP A 145 -8.70 -12.46 6.61
CA TRP A 145 -9.86 -12.45 5.73
C TRP A 145 -9.54 -11.83 4.37
N TYR A 146 -8.87 -10.67 4.35
CA TYR A 146 -8.47 -10.00 3.11
C TYR A 146 -7.53 -10.86 2.27
N GLU A 147 -6.50 -11.48 2.86
CA GLU A 147 -5.57 -12.35 2.14
C GLU A 147 -6.25 -13.61 1.61
N GLN A 148 -7.15 -14.22 2.38
CA GLN A 148 -7.93 -15.39 1.96
C GLN A 148 -8.88 -15.05 0.80
N GLU A 149 -9.61 -13.93 0.90
CA GLU A 149 -10.51 -13.49 -0.15
C GLU A 149 -9.73 -13.08 -1.40
N HIS A 150 -8.58 -12.42 -1.25
CA HIS A 150 -7.72 -12.09 -2.38
C HIS A 150 -7.17 -13.36 -3.06
N ARG A 151 -6.84 -14.42 -2.31
CA ARG A 151 -6.46 -15.71 -2.90
C ARG A 151 -7.63 -16.35 -3.64
N ARG A 152 -8.83 -16.33 -3.03
CA ARG A 152 -10.07 -16.83 -3.65
C ARG A 152 -10.38 -16.10 -4.97
N LEU A 153 -10.25 -14.79 -4.98
CA LEU A 153 -10.46 -13.97 -6.19
C LEU A 153 -9.37 -14.21 -7.25
N ARG A 154 -8.11 -14.47 -6.86
CA ARG A 154 -7.07 -14.87 -7.82
C ARG A 154 -7.36 -16.24 -8.42
N SER A 155 -7.73 -17.23 -7.61
CA SER A 155 -8.05 -18.58 -8.11
C SER A 155 -9.30 -18.57 -9.00
N LEU A 156 -10.26 -17.67 -8.75
CA LEU A 156 -11.42 -17.45 -9.63
C LEU A 156 -11.06 -16.65 -10.90
N GLY A 157 -10.13 -15.70 -10.81
CA GLY A 157 -9.69 -14.85 -11.91
C GLY A 157 -8.72 -15.51 -12.90
N GLU A 158 -7.93 -16.50 -12.46
CA GLU A 158 -7.10 -17.33 -13.33
C GLU A 158 -7.92 -18.23 -14.28
N GLY A 159 -9.25 -18.32 -14.08
CA GLY A 159 -10.17 -18.98 -14.99
C GLY A 159 -10.85 -18.08 -16.04
N ALA A 160 -10.58 -16.76 -16.07
CA ALA A 160 -11.38 -15.82 -16.87
C ALA A 160 -10.62 -15.03 -17.95
N VAL A 161 -9.29 -15.16 -18.08
CA VAL A 161 -8.53 -14.51 -19.17
C VAL A 161 -7.47 -15.45 -19.74
N THR A 162 -7.93 -16.48 -20.47
CA THR A 162 -7.20 -17.00 -21.64
C THR A 162 -8.24 -17.30 -22.73
N SER A 163 -7.97 -16.77 -23.93
CA SER A 163 -8.76 -16.95 -25.13
C SER A 163 -9.00 -18.44 -25.45
N PRO A 164 -10.11 -18.78 -26.14
CA PRO A 164 -10.44 -20.15 -26.52
C PRO A 164 -9.47 -20.60 -27.61
N GLY A 165 -8.44 -21.33 -27.22
CA GLY A 165 -7.41 -21.78 -28.14
C GLY A 165 -6.12 -22.09 -27.40
N LYS A 166 -6.05 -23.30 -26.81
CA LYS A 166 -4.97 -23.91 -26.00
C LYS A 166 -5.25 -24.06 -24.50
N GLY A 167 -6.51 -24.23 -24.12
CA GLY A 167 -6.91 -24.76 -22.80
C GLY A 167 -7.62 -26.11 -22.86
N GLU A 168 -8.12 -26.53 -24.03
CA GLU A 168 -8.79 -27.82 -24.20
C GLU A 168 -7.82 -28.96 -24.52
N ALA A 169 -6.60 -28.68 -25.01
CA ALA A 169 -5.61 -29.71 -25.32
C ALA A 169 -4.84 -30.29 -24.10
N ALA A 170 -5.07 -29.80 -22.88
CA ALA A 170 -4.48 -30.39 -21.66
C ALA A 170 -5.51 -31.14 -20.78
N ALA A 171 -6.80 -30.82 -20.96
CA ALA A 171 -7.90 -31.57 -20.35
C ALA A 171 -8.43 -32.68 -21.28
N GLU A 172 -8.33 -32.54 -22.61
CA GLU A 172 -8.67 -33.62 -23.55
C GLU A 172 -7.50 -34.57 -23.82
N ALA A 173 -6.23 -34.15 -23.68
CA ALA A 173 -5.09 -35.08 -23.70
C ALA A 173 -4.99 -35.96 -22.42
N SER A 174 -5.78 -35.63 -21.39
CA SER A 174 -5.95 -36.45 -20.19
C SER A 174 -7.21 -37.31 -20.22
N ALA A 175 -8.10 -37.10 -21.21
CA ALA A 175 -9.35 -37.86 -21.37
C ALA A 175 -9.36 -38.73 -22.65
N SER A 176 -8.51 -38.45 -23.64
CA SER A 176 -8.35 -39.32 -24.83
C SER A 176 -7.25 -40.38 -24.68
N MET A 177 -6.74 -40.57 -23.46
CA MET A 177 -5.92 -41.74 -23.06
C MET A 177 -6.64 -42.62 -22.04
N GLU A 178 -7.96 -42.44 -21.86
CA GLU A 178 -8.77 -43.27 -20.97
C GLU A 178 -9.56 -44.38 -21.70
N GLU A 179 -9.54 -44.44 -23.04
CA GLU A 179 -10.27 -45.48 -23.82
C GLU A 179 -9.38 -46.50 -24.57
N GLU A 180 -8.04 -46.42 -24.49
CA GLU A 180 -7.13 -47.50 -24.92
C GLU A 180 -6.12 -47.86 -23.81
N ALA A 181 -6.62 -48.13 -22.60
CA ALA A 181 -5.85 -48.81 -21.55
C ALA A 181 -6.74 -49.64 -20.59
N THR A 182 -7.92 -50.06 -21.07
CA THR A 182 -8.85 -50.95 -20.35
C THR A 182 -8.53 -52.43 -20.50
N GLU A 183 -7.24 -52.77 -20.63
CA GLU A 183 -6.71 -54.10 -20.31
C GLU A 183 -5.36 -53.93 -19.59
N GLY A 184 -5.37 -53.71 -18.26
CA GLY A 184 -4.16 -54.04 -17.46
C GLY A 184 -3.77 -53.21 -16.23
N ARG A 185 -4.51 -52.21 -15.73
CA ARG A 185 -4.13 -51.55 -14.45
C ARG A 185 -5.32 -51.28 -13.52
N ALA A 186 -5.63 -52.27 -12.69
CA ALA A 186 -6.65 -52.21 -11.64
C ALA A 186 -6.12 -51.77 -10.25
N LEU A 187 -4.94 -51.14 -10.18
CA LEU A 187 -4.31 -50.74 -8.91
C LEU A 187 -3.80 -49.29 -8.97
N PRO A 188 -3.99 -48.49 -7.90
CA PRO A 188 -3.46 -47.13 -7.81
C PRO A 188 -1.93 -47.12 -7.91
N GLU A 189 -1.36 -45.98 -8.28
CA GLU A 189 0.10 -45.79 -8.26
C GLU A 189 0.67 -46.18 -6.89
N ARG A 190 1.74 -46.97 -6.90
CA ARG A 190 2.36 -47.47 -5.68
C ARG A 190 2.96 -46.30 -4.91
N ILE A 191 2.39 -46.00 -3.74
CA ILE A 191 2.96 -45.05 -2.79
C ILE A 191 4.38 -45.52 -2.42
N LEU A 192 5.36 -44.65 -2.62
CA LEU A 192 6.76 -44.92 -2.33
C LEU A 192 6.94 -44.94 -0.80
N GLY A 193 7.48 -46.06 -0.29
CA GLY A 193 7.76 -46.22 1.12
C GLY A 193 9.02 -45.46 1.56
N ASP A 194 9.24 -45.40 2.87
CA ASP A 194 10.43 -44.77 3.45
C ASP A 194 11.73 -45.47 3.02
N ASP A 195 11.67 -46.77 2.72
CA ASP A 195 12.76 -47.57 2.16
C ASP A 195 13.25 -47.03 0.80
N TYR A 196 12.32 -46.62 -0.06
CA TYR A 196 12.64 -45.99 -1.33
C TYR A 196 13.41 -44.68 -1.10
N PHE A 197 12.96 -43.84 -0.17
CA PHE A 197 13.58 -42.55 0.11
C PHE A 197 14.91 -42.66 0.86
N GLN A 198 15.09 -43.68 1.70
CA GLN A 198 16.38 -44.00 2.33
C GLN A 198 17.45 -44.34 1.30
N SER A 199 17.07 -45.02 0.21
CA SER A 199 17.99 -45.37 -0.88
C SER A 199 18.36 -44.18 -1.79
N LYS A 200 17.61 -43.07 -1.73
CA LYS A 200 17.75 -41.92 -2.64
C LYS A 200 18.18 -40.66 -1.88
N PHE A 201 19.48 -40.53 -1.64
CA PHE A 201 20.09 -39.35 -1.02
C PHE A 201 19.71 -38.02 -1.72
N GLY A 202 19.51 -38.01 -3.04
CA GLY A 202 19.10 -36.79 -3.75
C GLY A 202 17.72 -36.27 -3.34
N TYR A 203 16.78 -37.14 -2.98
CA TYR A 203 15.42 -36.73 -2.60
C TYR A 203 15.38 -36.05 -1.23
N SER A 204 16.19 -36.50 -0.28
CA SER A 204 16.27 -35.86 1.04
C SER A 204 16.84 -34.44 0.94
N LEU A 205 17.69 -34.15 -0.05
CA LEU A 205 18.18 -32.80 -0.34
C LEU A 205 17.09 -31.91 -0.94
N LEU A 206 16.23 -32.44 -1.81
CA LEU A 206 15.14 -31.67 -2.42
C LEU A 206 14.06 -31.30 -1.40
N LYS A 207 13.69 -32.23 -0.50
CA LYS A 207 12.69 -31.98 0.55
C LYS A 207 13.18 -31.03 1.65
N GLY A 208 14.49 -30.99 1.90
CA GLY A 208 15.12 -30.16 2.93
C GLY A 208 15.62 -28.80 2.45
N GLN A 209 15.64 -28.54 1.14
CA GLN A 209 15.86 -27.19 0.63
C GLN A 209 14.73 -26.29 1.13
N SER A 210 15.06 -25.13 1.70
CA SER A 210 14.06 -24.13 2.03
C SER A 210 13.24 -23.83 0.78
N ALA A 211 11.95 -23.49 0.95
CA ALA A 211 11.07 -23.14 -0.16
C ALA A 211 11.67 -22.06 -1.08
N ASP A 212 12.57 -21.23 -0.55
CA ASP A 212 13.34 -20.22 -1.28
C ASP A 212 14.38 -20.80 -2.27
N VAL A 213 14.96 -21.97 -1.96
CA VAL A 213 15.96 -22.65 -2.83
C VAL A 213 15.29 -23.65 -3.76
N SER A 214 14.25 -24.35 -3.29
CA SER A 214 13.50 -25.30 -4.13
C SER A 214 12.67 -24.59 -5.22
N ALA A 215 12.10 -23.41 -4.93
CA ALA A 215 11.47 -22.59 -5.97
C ALA A 215 12.48 -22.06 -7.00
N ALA A 216 13.73 -21.83 -6.60
CA ALA A 216 14.80 -21.38 -7.50
C ALA A 216 15.43 -22.51 -8.33
N ALA A 217 15.26 -23.77 -7.91
CA ALA A 217 15.81 -24.94 -8.60
C ALA A 217 14.87 -25.49 -9.70
N ASP A 218 13.55 -25.45 -9.48
CA ASP A 218 12.55 -25.99 -10.43
C ASP A 218 11.88 -24.93 -11.31
N SER A 219 11.96 -23.64 -10.96
CA SER A 219 11.55 -22.57 -11.87
C SER A 219 12.77 -22.09 -12.65
N ILE A 220 12.65 -22.05 -13.97
CA ILE A 220 13.63 -21.49 -14.90
C ILE A 220 14.16 -20.19 -14.30
N SER A 221 15.40 -20.21 -13.79
CA SER A 221 16.04 -19.02 -13.26
C SER A 221 16.04 -17.99 -14.38
N THR A 222 15.22 -16.96 -14.23
CA THR A 222 15.06 -15.95 -15.27
C THR A 222 16.43 -15.32 -15.45
N TYR A 223 16.99 -15.29 -16.67
CA TYR A 223 18.35 -14.81 -16.89
C TYR A 223 18.62 -13.42 -16.28
N ALA A 224 17.58 -12.57 -16.18
CA ALA A 224 17.65 -11.28 -15.49
C ALA A 224 18.05 -11.35 -14.00
N GLN A 225 17.80 -12.46 -13.31
CA GLN A 225 18.23 -12.70 -11.92
C GLN A 225 19.70 -13.14 -11.82
N LEU A 226 20.28 -13.61 -12.92
CA LEU A 226 21.68 -14.00 -13.01
C LEU A 226 22.56 -12.89 -13.61
N ASP A 227 21.95 -11.95 -14.33
CA ASP A 227 22.66 -10.89 -15.04
C ASP A 227 23.20 -9.81 -14.08
N LEU A 228 24.53 -9.77 -13.96
CA LEU A 228 25.27 -8.75 -13.19
C LEU A 228 24.97 -7.31 -13.67
N TRP A 229 24.62 -7.13 -14.94
CA TRP A 229 24.36 -5.83 -15.55
C TRP A 229 22.87 -5.51 -15.69
N GLY A 230 21.98 -6.43 -15.29
CA GLY A 230 20.53 -6.29 -15.45
C GLY A 230 19.99 -5.04 -14.75
N GLU A 231 20.44 -4.81 -13.52
CA GLU A 231 20.07 -3.66 -12.68
C GLU A 231 21.01 -2.45 -12.84
N MET A 232 22.09 -2.57 -13.61
CA MET A 232 23.08 -1.50 -13.76
C MET A 232 22.57 -0.35 -14.65
N PRO A 233 23.03 0.90 -14.41
CA PRO A 233 22.64 2.04 -15.22
C PRO A 233 23.02 1.89 -16.70
N LYS A 234 22.07 2.18 -17.59
CA LYS A 234 22.25 2.15 -19.05
C LYS A 234 22.32 3.57 -19.58
N TYR A 235 23.53 4.06 -19.85
CA TYR A 235 23.76 5.43 -20.28
C TYR A 235 23.70 5.60 -21.80
N ASN A 236 23.25 6.78 -22.24
CA ASN A 236 23.30 7.19 -23.64
C ASN A 236 24.43 8.21 -23.88
N ARG A 237 24.88 8.35 -25.12
CA ARG A 237 25.91 9.34 -25.49
C ARG A 237 25.48 10.78 -25.26
N ASP A 238 24.17 11.05 -25.29
CA ASP A 238 23.60 12.39 -25.10
C ASP A 238 23.24 12.68 -23.62
N THR A 239 23.56 11.76 -22.70
CA THR A 239 23.29 11.89 -21.27
C THR A 239 24.29 12.82 -20.58
N VAL A 240 23.77 13.76 -19.78
CA VAL A 240 24.58 14.70 -19.00
C VAL A 240 24.72 14.22 -17.56
N PHE A 241 25.95 14.18 -17.05
CA PHE A 241 26.25 13.80 -15.67
C PHE A 241 26.36 15.03 -14.79
N LEU A 242 25.39 15.22 -13.89
CA LEU A 242 25.38 16.30 -12.91
C LEU A 242 25.92 15.80 -11.58
N TYR A 243 27.06 16.32 -11.15
CA TYR A 243 27.63 16.05 -9.84
C TYR A 243 27.18 17.10 -8.83
N LEU A 244 26.51 16.63 -7.79
CA LEU A 244 26.09 17.42 -6.64
C LEU A 244 26.95 17.02 -5.45
N VAL A 245 27.91 17.85 -5.07
CA VAL A 245 28.82 17.54 -3.97
C VAL A 245 28.49 18.38 -2.77
N SER A 246 27.93 17.75 -1.75
CA SER A 246 27.72 18.35 -0.45
C SER A 246 28.91 18.09 0.46
N ARG A 247 29.48 19.14 1.03
CA ARG A 247 30.54 19.08 2.04
C ARG A 247 30.07 19.76 3.32
N ARG A 248 30.81 19.54 4.41
CA ARG A 248 30.50 20.10 5.74
C ARG A 248 30.23 21.60 5.76
N ARG A 249 30.96 22.39 4.96
CA ARG A 249 30.91 23.87 4.97
C ARG A 249 30.82 24.49 3.57
N ASN A 250 30.40 23.70 2.59
CA ASN A 250 30.23 24.15 1.21
C ASN A 250 29.41 23.13 0.43
N THR A 251 28.71 23.58 -0.59
CA THR A 251 28.03 22.72 -1.56
C THR A 251 28.35 23.24 -2.95
N TYR A 252 28.56 22.34 -3.91
CA TYR A 252 28.81 22.71 -5.28
C TYR A 252 28.19 21.77 -6.30
N ALA A 253 27.90 22.32 -7.47
CA ALA A 253 27.33 21.63 -8.62
C ALA A 253 28.28 21.78 -9.82
N VAL A 254 28.44 20.69 -10.57
CA VAL A 254 29.19 20.66 -11.83
C VAL A 254 28.58 19.60 -12.76
N ALA A 255 28.64 19.84 -14.06
CA ALA A 255 28.09 18.94 -15.07
C ALA A 255 29.13 18.60 -16.13
N TYR A 256 29.10 17.34 -16.54
CA TYR A 256 29.96 16.77 -17.56
C TYR A 256 29.11 16.10 -18.63
N ASP A 257 29.62 16.11 -19.84
CA ASP A 257 29.10 15.30 -20.94
C ASP A 257 29.49 13.83 -20.77
N TYR A 258 28.93 12.93 -21.58
CA TYR A 258 29.23 11.50 -21.56
C TYR A 258 30.73 11.18 -21.73
N GLU A 259 31.43 11.99 -22.52
CA GLU A 259 32.88 11.86 -22.74
C GLU A 259 33.74 12.41 -21.57
N GLY A 260 33.13 12.93 -20.51
CA GLY A 260 33.83 13.56 -19.39
C GLY A 260 34.29 15.00 -19.66
N LYS A 261 33.84 15.61 -20.76
CA LYS A 261 34.09 17.03 -21.05
C LYS A 261 33.22 17.91 -20.14
N ARG A 262 33.84 18.90 -19.52
CA ARG A 262 33.15 19.82 -18.59
C ARG A 262 32.33 20.85 -19.37
N LEU A 263 31.04 20.97 -19.04
CA LEU A 263 30.11 21.89 -19.73
C LEU A 263 30.17 23.33 -19.18
N LEU A 264 30.25 23.46 -17.86
CA LEU A 264 30.32 24.73 -17.15
C LEU A 264 31.33 24.66 -16.00
N PRO A 265 31.93 25.79 -15.59
CA PRO A 265 32.78 25.81 -14.40
C PRO A 265 31.95 25.54 -13.15
N THR A 266 32.59 24.96 -12.15
CA THR A 266 31.94 24.56 -10.88
C THR A 266 31.35 25.75 -10.14
N TYR A 267 30.06 25.67 -9.81
CA TYR A 267 29.43 26.67 -8.93
C TYR A 267 29.52 26.18 -7.51
N THR A 268 30.08 27.02 -6.64
CA THR A 268 30.19 26.75 -5.21
C THR A 268 29.41 27.81 -4.44
N ALA A 269 28.98 27.49 -3.22
CA ALA A 269 28.34 28.47 -2.35
C ALA A 269 29.26 29.67 -2.09
N GLY A 270 30.58 29.46 -2.09
CA GLY A 270 31.58 30.52 -2.02
C GLY A 270 31.60 31.43 -3.25
N ASN A 271 31.69 30.85 -4.45
CA ASN A 271 31.78 31.60 -5.71
C ASN A 271 30.51 32.43 -5.99
N ARG A 272 29.38 32.04 -5.41
CA ARG A 272 28.09 32.71 -5.55
C ARG A 272 27.77 33.69 -4.42
N GLY A 273 28.75 33.98 -3.54
CA GLY A 273 28.58 34.96 -2.47
C GLY A 273 27.67 34.50 -1.32
N LEU A 274 27.33 33.21 -1.24
CA LEU A 274 26.46 32.63 -0.20
C LEU A 274 27.23 32.27 1.07
N LYS A 275 28.53 32.54 1.10
CA LYS A 275 29.46 32.21 2.17
C LYS A 275 30.24 33.46 2.58
N GLY A 276 30.60 33.55 3.86
CA GLY A 276 31.45 34.62 4.39
C GLY A 276 30.71 35.85 4.93
N GLY A 277 29.39 35.79 5.04
CA GLY A 277 28.58 36.82 5.72
C GLY A 277 28.44 36.60 7.23
N ASP A 278 27.74 37.52 7.89
CA ASP A 278 27.61 37.60 9.36
C ASP A 278 26.87 36.42 10.02
N ARG A 279 26.21 35.56 9.22
CA ARG A 279 25.51 34.35 9.70
C ARG A 279 26.47 33.27 10.23
N GLY A 280 27.76 33.41 9.95
CA GLY A 280 28.82 32.54 10.45
C GLY A 280 28.85 31.14 9.82
N PHE A 281 29.92 30.41 10.11
CA PHE A 281 30.25 29.20 9.37
C PHE A 281 29.29 28.01 9.53
N ARG A 282 28.43 28.05 10.56
CA ARG A 282 27.42 27.01 10.81
C ARG A 282 26.37 26.98 9.70
N GLY A 283 26.09 28.14 9.08
CA GLY A 283 25.14 28.25 7.97
C GLY A 283 25.74 27.98 6.59
N ASP A 284 27.07 27.96 6.44
CA ASP A 284 27.73 27.86 5.12
C ASP A 284 27.31 26.62 4.32
N GLY A 285 27.14 25.48 4.99
CA GLY A 285 26.76 24.18 4.41
C GLY A 285 25.28 23.83 4.55
N SER A 286 24.42 24.85 4.68
CA SER A 286 22.97 24.65 4.86
C SER A 286 22.29 24.02 3.65
N THR A 287 21.09 23.50 3.88
CA THR A 287 20.20 22.97 2.85
C THR A 287 19.86 24.03 1.82
N ASP A 288 19.54 25.26 2.24
CA ASP A 288 19.14 26.36 1.36
C ASP A 288 20.29 26.80 0.44
N ASN A 289 21.51 26.85 0.95
CA ASN A 289 22.69 27.14 0.12
C ASN A 289 22.90 26.07 -0.95
N GLY A 290 22.63 24.80 -0.64
CA GLY A 290 22.66 23.71 -1.62
C GLY A 290 21.61 23.87 -2.72
N HIS A 291 20.40 24.30 -2.35
CA HIS A 291 19.32 24.60 -3.31
C HIS A 291 19.69 25.77 -4.22
N GLN A 292 20.14 26.89 -3.65
CA GLN A 292 20.49 28.09 -4.40
C GLN A 292 21.62 27.85 -5.40
N VAL A 293 22.72 27.22 -4.98
CA VAL A 293 23.84 26.92 -5.88
C VAL A 293 23.41 26.07 -7.06
N THR A 294 22.60 25.04 -6.80
CA THR A 294 22.16 24.08 -7.83
C THR A 294 21.14 24.73 -8.77
N SER A 295 20.19 25.50 -8.24
CA SER A 295 19.23 26.28 -9.03
C SER A 295 19.93 27.24 -9.98
N MET A 296 20.89 28.03 -9.48
CA MET A 296 21.68 28.95 -10.30
C MET A 296 22.48 28.19 -11.38
N TYR A 297 23.07 27.05 -11.02
CA TYR A 297 23.84 26.23 -11.95
C TYR A 297 22.97 25.67 -13.08
N LEU A 298 21.79 25.13 -12.77
CA LEU A 298 20.88 24.58 -13.77
C LEU A 298 20.35 25.65 -14.73
N ASN A 299 20.10 26.87 -14.25
CA ASN A 299 19.67 27.99 -15.10
C ASN A 299 20.71 28.33 -16.16
N ASP A 300 21.99 28.36 -15.76
CA ASP A 300 23.10 28.69 -16.67
C ASP A 300 23.49 27.47 -17.54
N LEU A 301 23.19 26.24 -17.09
CA LEU A 301 23.51 24.99 -17.79
C LEU A 301 22.67 24.75 -19.04
N LEU A 302 21.37 25.05 -18.99
CA LEU A 302 20.45 24.85 -20.11
C LEU A 302 20.91 25.49 -21.43
N PRO A 303 21.23 26.79 -21.49
CA PRO A 303 21.67 27.43 -22.74
C PRO A 303 22.98 26.82 -23.24
N LYS A 304 23.90 26.44 -22.34
CA LYS A 304 25.20 25.86 -22.72
C LYS A 304 25.10 24.46 -23.32
N ILE A 305 24.17 23.63 -22.82
CA ILE A 305 23.89 22.34 -23.43
C ILE A 305 23.31 22.53 -24.83
N ARG A 306 22.40 23.51 -25.01
CA ARG A 306 21.84 23.83 -26.33
C ARG A 306 22.91 24.30 -27.31
N GLU A 307 23.82 25.18 -26.88
CA GLU A 307 24.95 25.63 -27.69
C GLU A 307 25.88 24.46 -28.09
N ALA A 308 26.26 23.61 -27.13
CA ALA A 308 27.14 22.47 -27.38
C ALA A 308 26.50 21.45 -28.34
N ARG A 309 25.20 21.17 -28.17
CA ARG A 309 24.44 20.28 -29.06
C ARG A 309 24.21 20.88 -30.44
N ALA A 310 24.01 22.20 -30.55
CA ALA A 310 23.94 22.88 -31.84
C ALA A 310 25.29 22.80 -32.58
N ALA A 311 26.41 22.97 -31.86
CA ALA A 311 27.75 22.84 -32.44
C ALA A 311 28.06 21.42 -32.93
N SER A 312 27.48 20.38 -32.32
CA SER A 312 27.61 18.99 -32.78
C SER A 312 26.60 18.59 -33.88
N GLY A 313 25.78 19.53 -34.35
CA GLY A 313 24.78 19.29 -35.40
C GLY A 313 23.51 18.60 -34.92
N ARG A 314 23.26 18.55 -33.61
CA ARG A 314 22.07 17.93 -32.99
C ARG A 314 21.27 18.96 -32.18
N PRO A 315 20.63 19.96 -32.82
CA PRO A 315 19.91 20.99 -32.10
C PRO A 315 18.76 20.42 -31.27
N LEU A 316 18.62 20.90 -30.02
CA LEU A 316 17.55 20.47 -29.12
C LEU A 316 16.20 20.99 -29.60
N GLY A 317 15.22 20.11 -29.79
CA GLY A 317 13.87 20.49 -30.22
C GLY A 317 13.08 21.23 -29.15
N ARG A 318 12.02 21.94 -29.56
CA ARG A 318 11.09 22.57 -28.61
C ARG A 318 10.32 21.47 -27.85
N GLY A 319 10.50 21.43 -26.53
CA GLY A 319 9.85 20.43 -25.65
C GLY A 319 10.67 19.16 -25.42
N GLU A 320 11.86 19.05 -26.02
CA GLU A 320 12.79 17.97 -25.74
C GLU A 320 13.45 18.19 -24.36
N LYS A 321 13.47 17.13 -23.54
CA LYS A 321 14.09 17.15 -22.21
C LYS A 321 15.51 16.63 -22.26
N ILE A 322 16.38 17.22 -21.46
CA ILE A 322 17.76 16.76 -21.36
C ILE A 322 17.81 15.58 -20.39
N GLU A 323 18.34 14.45 -20.86
CA GLU A 323 18.59 13.28 -20.01
C GLU A 323 19.74 13.56 -19.05
N LEU A 324 19.46 13.38 -17.75
CA LEU A 324 20.38 13.74 -16.69
C LEU A 324 20.60 12.54 -15.76
N VAL A 325 21.86 12.30 -15.43
CA VAL A 325 22.28 11.37 -14.37
C VAL A 325 22.78 12.21 -13.21
N VAL A 326 22.06 12.17 -12.09
CA VAL A 326 22.45 12.93 -10.90
C VAL A 326 23.39 12.06 -10.07
N ARG A 327 24.65 12.46 -9.98
CA ARG A 327 25.66 11.85 -9.11
C ARG A 327 25.82 12.68 -7.86
N VAL A 328 25.40 12.14 -6.72
CA VAL A 328 25.48 12.84 -5.44
C VAL A 328 26.71 12.38 -4.68
N MET A 329 27.38 13.32 -4.02
CA MET A 329 28.44 13.03 -3.06
C MET A 329 28.15 13.72 -1.74
N GLY A 330 28.39 12.97 -0.67
CA GLY A 330 28.38 13.46 0.70
C GLY A 330 27.09 13.16 1.46
N PHE A 331 27.25 13.06 2.77
CA PHE A 331 26.17 12.86 3.74
C PHE A 331 25.77 14.17 4.45
N TYR A 332 26.10 15.31 3.86
CA TYR A 332 25.92 16.63 4.48
C TYR A 332 24.60 17.30 4.06
N ASN A 333 24.16 18.27 4.85
CA ASN A 333 22.83 18.91 4.76
C ASN A 333 22.51 19.51 3.38
N GLY A 334 23.52 20.10 2.71
CA GLY A 334 23.35 20.71 1.39
C GLY A 334 22.85 19.75 0.30
N ARG A 335 23.00 18.43 0.49
CA ARG A 335 22.50 17.39 -0.42
C ARG A 335 21.01 17.51 -0.68
N GLN A 336 20.20 17.68 0.38
CA GLN A 336 18.74 17.67 0.26
C GLN A 336 18.24 18.84 -0.59
N GLY A 337 18.78 20.03 -0.36
CA GLY A 337 18.42 21.23 -1.13
C GLY A 337 18.88 21.13 -2.58
N ALA A 338 20.07 20.58 -2.82
CA ALA A 338 20.61 20.41 -4.17
C ALA A 338 19.74 19.47 -5.03
N VAL A 339 19.35 18.30 -4.50
CA VAL A 339 18.47 17.36 -5.23
C VAL A 339 17.08 17.97 -5.44
N ARG A 340 16.54 18.69 -4.46
CA ARG A 340 15.26 19.39 -4.62
C ARG A 340 15.29 20.40 -5.77
N ALA A 341 16.38 21.17 -5.91
CA ALA A 341 16.51 22.14 -7.01
C ALA A 341 16.49 21.47 -8.40
N VAL A 342 16.96 20.23 -8.52
CA VAL A 342 16.84 19.44 -9.75
C VAL A 342 15.39 19.04 -10.00
N GLN A 343 14.67 18.60 -8.95
CA GLN A 343 13.26 18.22 -9.04
C GLN A 343 12.36 19.39 -9.48
N ASP A 344 12.65 20.59 -8.98
CA ASP A 344 11.95 21.83 -9.37
C ASP A 344 12.11 22.14 -10.88
N ARG A 345 13.10 21.54 -11.55
CA ARG A 345 13.40 21.69 -12.99
C ARG A 345 13.06 20.47 -13.84
N SER A 346 12.10 19.65 -13.40
CA SER A 346 11.61 18.46 -14.12
C SER A 346 10.93 18.74 -15.48
N THR A 347 10.62 20.01 -15.75
CA THR A 347 10.14 20.46 -17.07
C THR A 347 11.23 20.39 -18.12
N ASP A 348 12.47 20.75 -17.77
CA ASP A 348 13.60 20.89 -18.69
C ASP A 348 14.55 19.68 -18.63
N PHE A 349 14.71 19.08 -17.45
CA PHE A 349 15.59 17.94 -17.21
C PHE A 349 14.78 16.68 -16.87
N CYS A 350 15.16 15.55 -17.46
CA CYS A 350 14.64 14.23 -17.13
C CYS A 350 15.73 13.43 -16.40
N VAL A 351 15.54 13.20 -15.11
CA VAL A 351 16.48 12.38 -14.32
C VAL A 351 16.24 10.91 -14.64
N ARG A 352 17.23 10.26 -15.26
CA ARG A 352 17.18 8.82 -15.61
C ARG A 352 17.68 7.95 -14.47
N PHE A 353 18.83 8.32 -13.90
CA PHE A 353 19.45 7.61 -12.79
C PHE A 353 19.87 8.60 -11.71
N LEU A 354 19.73 8.16 -10.45
CA LEU A 354 20.22 8.86 -9.27
C LEU A 354 21.26 7.95 -8.62
N GLU A 355 22.52 8.34 -8.71
CA GLU A 355 23.65 7.57 -8.22
C GLU A 355 24.30 8.30 -7.04
N ASP A 356 24.62 7.58 -5.98
CA ASP A 356 25.39 8.12 -4.86
C ASP A 356 26.82 7.57 -4.96
N VAL A 357 27.77 8.45 -5.29
CA VAL A 357 29.19 8.11 -5.46
C VAL A 357 30.03 8.57 -4.27
N THR A 358 29.41 8.61 -3.09
CA THR A 358 30.09 9.02 -1.86
C THR A 358 31.23 8.04 -1.51
N PRO A 359 32.46 8.52 -1.30
CA PRO A 359 33.59 7.65 -1.00
C PRO A 359 33.47 7.05 0.41
N PHE A 360 33.66 5.73 0.51
CA PHE A 360 33.76 5.00 1.78
C PHE A 360 35.21 4.60 2.04
N PRO A 361 35.90 5.19 3.04
CA PRO A 361 37.27 4.81 3.37
C PRO A 361 37.28 3.49 4.15
N LEU A 362 37.68 2.38 3.52
CA LEU A 362 37.84 1.07 4.18
C LEU A 362 39.13 1.04 5.02
N ASN A 363 40.25 1.38 4.40
CA ASN A 363 41.54 1.67 5.03
C ASN A 363 42.28 2.60 4.05
N GLY A 364 42.85 3.70 4.55
CA GLY A 364 43.34 4.77 3.69
C GLY A 364 44.45 5.59 4.33
N PRO A 365 44.98 6.61 3.62
CA PRO A 365 45.99 7.49 4.18
C PRO A 365 45.48 8.16 5.46
N LYS A 366 46.40 8.45 6.39
CA LYS A 366 46.07 9.16 7.63
C LYS A 366 45.41 10.50 7.28
N MET A 367 44.15 10.67 7.68
CA MET A 367 43.42 11.93 7.53
C MET A 367 43.94 12.97 8.54
N PRO A 368 43.72 14.28 8.29
CA PRO A 368 44.10 15.32 9.24
C PRO A 368 43.58 15.03 10.65
N ARG A 369 44.48 15.10 11.64
CA ARG A 369 44.19 14.77 13.04
C ARG A 369 43.04 15.64 13.57
N GLY A 370 42.07 15.01 14.21
CA GLY A 370 41.02 15.72 14.94
C GLY A 370 41.57 16.42 16.18
N VAL A 371 40.70 17.16 16.88
CA VAL A 371 41.07 17.84 18.14
C VAL A 371 41.55 16.84 19.20
N PHE A 372 40.93 15.66 19.27
CA PHE A 372 41.28 14.64 20.26
C PHE A 372 42.25 13.59 19.69
N ARG A 373 41.87 12.93 18.60
CA ARG A 373 42.66 11.93 17.88
C ARG A 373 42.36 12.02 16.40
#